data_AF-A0A8J4YPF5-F1
#
_entry.id   AF-A0A8J4YPF5-F1
#
_cell.length_a   1.000
_cell.length_b   1.000
_cell.length_c   1.000
_cell.angle_alpha   90.00
_cell.angle_beta   90.00
_cell.angle_gamma   90.00
#
_symmetry.space_group_name_H-M   'P 1'
#
loop_
_entity.id
_entity.type
_entity.pdbx_description
1 polymer ?
#
loop_
_entity_poly.entity_id
_entity_poly.type
_entity_poly.pdbx_seq_one_letter_code
_entity_poly.pdbx_strand_id
1 'polypeptide(L)'
;MLKEYPNTPYSDFINASYIHGYSVAREFIASQGPLRNTVNDFWRMVWEKNVHVIVMVTQCVERNKKHKVRLIRQFHFVAWPDMGCPTTPDTLIHFVKTVRKAVPKESSHVVVHCSAGVGRTGTFIGLSNLMEEMSDQNSIDVFHTVYRMRLHRVNMVQTEV
;
A
#
# COMPACT_ATOMS: atom_id res chain seq x y z
N MET A 1 21.67 11.71 -0.17
CA MET A 1 20.57 11.93 0.83
C MET A 1 20.03 10.60 1.35
N LEU A 2 20.02 9.54 0.53
CA LEU A 2 19.64 8.18 0.91
C LEU A 2 20.80 7.44 1.59
N LYS A 3 20.53 6.27 2.18
CA LYS A 3 21.59 5.34 2.59
C LYS A 3 22.17 4.66 1.34
N GLU A 4 23.49 4.63 1.25
CA GLU A 4 24.19 3.94 0.16
C GLU A 4 24.00 2.41 0.28
N TYR A 5 23.71 1.75 -0.84
CA TYR A 5 23.71 0.31 -0.91
C TYR A 5 25.14 -0.23 -1.05
N PRO A 6 25.48 -1.34 -0.37
CA PRO A 6 26.76 -2.00 -0.57
C PRO A 6 27.01 -2.30 -2.05
N ASN A 7 28.23 -2.00 -2.52
CA ASN A 7 28.68 -2.27 -3.89
C ASN A 7 27.86 -1.61 -5.01
N THR A 8 27.07 -0.58 -4.70
CA THR A 8 26.29 0.15 -5.70
C THR A 8 26.62 1.65 -5.63
N PRO A 9 27.67 2.11 -6.33
CA PRO A 9 28.08 3.51 -6.31
C PRO A 9 26.94 4.45 -6.69
N TYR A 10 26.88 5.61 -6.03
CA TYR A 10 25.87 6.66 -6.26
C TYR A 10 24.42 6.27 -5.94
N SER A 11 24.20 5.11 -5.31
CA SER A 11 22.86 4.67 -4.86
C SER A 11 22.31 5.52 -3.71
N ASP A 12 23.09 6.45 -3.16
CA ASP A 12 22.68 7.40 -2.14
C ASP A 12 22.08 8.70 -2.72
N PHE A 13 22.23 8.90 -4.04
CA PHE A 13 21.80 10.11 -4.74
C PHE A 13 20.29 10.10 -5.03
N ILE A 14 19.67 11.24 -4.78
CA ILE A 14 18.33 11.59 -5.25
C ILE A 14 18.29 13.11 -5.44
N ASN A 15 17.56 13.59 -6.45
CA ASN A 15 17.37 15.02 -6.69
C ASN A 15 16.38 15.62 -5.66
N ALA A 16 16.90 15.83 -4.46
CA ALA A 16 16.17 16.38 -3.32
C ALA A 16 17.12 17.14 -2.38
N SER A 17 16.59 18.12 -1.65
CA SER A 17 17.33 18.91 -0.68
C SER A 17 16.45 19.24 0.53
N TYR A 18 17.04 19.25 1.72
CA TYR A 18 16.34 19.74 2.91
C TYR A 18 16.19 21.25 2.82
N ILE A 19 15.01 21.75 3.16
CA ILE A 19 14.69 23.17 3.23
C ILE A 19 14.26 23.48 4.66
N HIS A 20 14.83 24.55 5.22
CA HIS A 20 14.42 25.06 6.53
C HIS A 20 13.02 25.66 6.42
N GLY A 21 12.16 25.37 7.39
CA GLY A 21 10.95 26.14 7.57
C GLY A 21 11.19 27.37 8.42
N TYR A 22 10.11 28.06 8.79
CA TYR A 22 10.21 29.31 9.55
C TYR A 22 10.80 29.08 10.95
N SER A 23 10.35 28.03 11.65
CA SER A 23 10.79 27.72 13.02
C SER A 23 11.54 26.39 13.14
N VAL A 24 11.42 25.50 12.15
CA VAL A 24 11.98 24.15 12.21
C VAL A 24 13.06 23.97 11.14
N ALA A 25 14.26 23.60 11.57
CA ALA A 25 15.33 23.28 10.62
C ALA A 25 15.01 21.99 9.87
N ARG A 26 15.24 21.99 8.54
CA ARG A 26 14.97 20.84 7.66
C ARG A 26 13.52 20.33 7.72
N GLU A 27 12.57 21.26 7.92
CA GLU A 27 11.13 20.95 7.97
C GLU A 27 10.64 20.32 6.67
N PHE A 28 11.15 20.77 5.52
CA PHE A 28 10.71 20.28 4.22
C PHE A 28 11.82 19.54 3.49
N ILE A 29 11.41 18.64 2.60
CA ILE A 29 12.27 18.08 1.55
C ILE A 29 11.72 18.59 0.22
N ALA A 30 12.44 19.51 -0.42
CA ALA A 30 12.15 19.90 -1.79
C ALA A 30 12.77 18.87 -2.74
N SER A 31 11.99 18.30 -3.66
CA SER A 31 12.46 17.28 -4.59
C SER A 31 11.83 17.44 -5.97
N GLN A 32 12.55 16.96 -6.99
CA GLN A 32 12.00 16.76 -8.31
C GLN A 32 10.87 15.72 -8.26
N GLY A 33 9.85 15.87 -9.11
CA GLY A 33 8.86 14.82 -9.32
C GLY A 33 9.53 13.49 -9.76
N PRO A 34 9.12 12.34 -9.22
CA PRO A 34 9.78 11.06 -9.51
C PRO A 34 9.71 10.72 -11.00
N LEU A 35 10.85 10.33 -11.56
CA LEU A 35 10.98 9.85 -12.94
C LEU A 35 10.80 8.33 -12.98
N ARG A 36 10.66 7.75 -14.17
CA ARG A 36 10.52 6.28 -14.32
C ARG A 36 11.68 5.50 -13.67
N ASN A 37 12.89 6.04 -13.75
CA ASN A 37 14.10 5.43 -13.22
C ASN A 37 14.41 5.82 -11.75
N THR A 38 13.72 6.81 -11.18
CA THR A 38 13.96 7.30 -9.80
C THR A 38 12.75 7.13 -8.88
N VAL A 39 11.67 6.50 -9.35
CA VAL A 39 10.46 6.27 -8.54
C VAL A 39 10.73 5.41 -7.31
N ASN A 40 11.62 4.43 -7.42
CA ASN A 40 12.00 3.58 -6.29
C ASN A 40 12.81 4.39 -5.26
N ASP A 41 13.72 5.25 -5.72
CA ASP A 41 14.50 6.14 -4.86
C ASP A 41 13.63 7.16 -4.13
N PHE A 42 12.59 7.66 -4.81
CA PHE A 42 11.61 8.55 -4.20
C PHE A 42 10.85 7.88 -3.04
N TRP A 43 10.31 6.67 -3.25
CA TRP A 43 9.64 5.94 -2.16
C TRP A 43 10.61 5.48 -1.07
N ARG A 44 11.85 5.15 -1.43
CA ARG A 44 12.92 4.89 -0.47
C ARG A 44 13.23 6.13 0.38
N MET A 45 13.27 7.32 -0.22
CA MET A 45 13.42 8.58 0.51
C MET A 45 12.27 8.79 1.49
N VAL A 46 11.03 8.60 1.04
CA VAL A 46 9.83 8.73 1.89
C VAL A 46 9.93 7.81 3.11
N TRP A 47 10.33 6.55 2.91
CA TRP A 47 10.53 5.58 3.99
C TRP A 47 11.70 5.93 4.91
N GLU A 48 12.91 6.10 4.37
CA GLU A 48 14.13 6.35 5.16
C GLU A 48 14.09 7.66 5.94
N LYS A 49 13.36 8.67 5.44
CA LYS A 49 13.22 9.98 6.08
C LYS A 49 11.96 10.10 6.92
N ASN A 50 11.22 9.01 7.12
CA ASN A 50 10.01 8.98 7.94
C ASN A 50 8.99 10.04 7.50
N VAL A 51 8.80 10.20 6.19
CA VAL A 51 7.88 11.18 5.61
C VAL A 51 6.46 10.65 5.71
N HIS A 52 5.59 11.42 6.35
CA HIS A 52 4.17 11.06 6.54
C HIS A 52 3.25 11.78 5.56
N VAL A 53 3.68 12.89 4.97
CA VAL A 53 2.87 13.73 4.07
C VAL A 53 3.68 14.07 2.82
N ILE A 54 3.09 13.86 1.65
CA ILE A 54 3.65 14.22 0.35
C ILE A 54 2.76 15.30 -0.28
N VAL A 55 3.34 16.45 -0.61
CA VAL A 55 2.63 17.57 -1.26
C VAL A 55 3.08 17.69 -2.71
N MET A 56 2.15 17.54 -3.64
CA MET A 56 2.39 17.70 -5.08
C MET A 56 1.76 19.01 -5.57
N VAL A 57 2.58 19.95 -6.05
CA VAL A 57 2.16 21.32 -6.43
C VAL A 57 2.25 21.59 -7.95
N THR A 58 2.06 20.56 -8.78
CA THR A 58 2.08 20.66 -10.25
C THR A 58 0.88 19.91 -10.85
N GLN A 59 0.45 20.36 -12.03
CA GLN A 59 -0.63 19.71 -12.75
C GLN A 59 -0.16 18.40 -13.40
N CYS A 60 -1.09 17.48 -13.60
CA CYS A 60 -0.80 16.21 -14.30
C CYS A 60 -0.47 16.41 -15.78
N VAL A 61 -0.77 17.58 -16.34
CA VAL A 61 -0.49 17.94 -17.73
C VAL A 61 0.00 19.38 -17.76
N GLU A 62 1.20 19.60 -18.28
CA GLU A 62 1.76 20.93 -18.48
C GLU A 62 2.33 21.04 -19.90
N ARG A 63 2.00 22.11 -20.62
CA ARG A 63 2.51 22.38 -21.99
C ARG A 63 2.38 21.19 -22.95
N ASN A 64 1.21 20.53 -22.97
CA ASN A 64 0.91 19.32 -23.75
C ASN A 64 1.74 18.07 -23.40
N LYS A 65 2.58 18.12 -22.35
CA LYS A 65 3.24 16.93 -21.80
C LYS A 65 2.36 16.34 -20.71
N LYS A 66 1.84 15.14 -20.94
CA LYS A 66 1.11 14.37 -19.92
C LYS A 66 2.13 13.73 -18.96
N HIS A 67 2.15 14.19 -17.72
CA HIS A 67 2.82 13.48 -16.65
C HIS A 67 1.93 12.31 -16.22
N LYS A 68 2.52 11.12 -16.13
CA LYS A 68 1.78 9.95 -15.65
C LYS A 68 1.62 10.08 -14.13
N VAL A 69 0.45 10.54 -13.70
CA VAL A 69 0.11 10.68 -12.28
C VAL A 69 -0.65 9.45 -11.81
N ARG A 70 -0.38 9.06 -10.56
CA ARG A 70 -1.06 7.96 -9.87
C ARG A 70 -1.40 8.43 -8.47
N LEU A 71 -2.69 8.50 -8.16
CA LEU A 71 -3.13 8.72 -6.79
C LEU A 71 -2.97 7.42 -6.01
N ILE A 72 -2.15 7.46 -4.96
CA ILE A 72 -1.95 6.32 -4.06
C ILE A 72 -2.76 6.55 -2.79
N ARG A 73 -3.56 5.55 -2.40
CA ARG A 73 -4.32 5.54 -1.14
C ARG A 73 -3.82 4.38 -0.30
N GLN A 74 -3.37 4.65 0.91
CA GLN A 74 -3.02 3.63 1.89
C GLN A 74 -4.17 3.51 2.90
N PHE A 75 -4.72 2.30 3.04
CA PHE A 75 -5.72 2.00 4.05
C PHE A 75 -5.07 1.21 5.17
N HIS A 76 -5.17 1.71 6.41
CA HIS A 76 -4.60 1.05 7.58
C HIS A 76 -5.72 0.58 8.51
N PHE A 77 -5.86 -0.74 8.67
CA PHE A 77 -6.79 -1.33 9.62
C PHE A 77 -6.12 -1.53 10.98
N VAL A 78 -6.42 -0.64 11.92
CA VAL A 78 -5.77 -0.58 13.25
C VAL A 78 -6.51 -1.37 14.34
N ALA A 79 -7.72 -1.84 14.07
CA ALA A 79 -8.56 -2.56 15.03
C ALA A 79 -8.26 -4.07 15.10
N TRP A 80 -7.17 -4.53 14.46
CA TRP A 80 -6.76 -5.94 14.55
C TRP A 80 -5.89 -6.16 15.79
N PRO A 81 -6.30 -7.00 16.74
CA PRO A 81 -5.50 -7.26 17.94
C PRO A 81 -4.17 -7.97 17.62
N ASP A 82 -3.16 -7.76 18.45
CA ASP A 82 -1.85 -8.39 18.29
C ASP A 82 -1.90 -9.91 18.37
N MET A 83 -2.79 -10.44 19.23
CA MET A 83 -3.10 -11.86 19.34
C MET A 83 -4.54 -12.12 18.87
N GLY A 84 -4.73 -13.07 17.95
CA GLY A 84 -6.05 -13.53 17.51
C GLY A 84 -6.70 -12.71 16.39
N CYS A 85 -8.03 -12.66 16.42
CA CYS A 85 -8.89 -12.01 15.42
C CYS A 85 -9.73 -10.88 16.06
N PRO A 86 -10.24 -9.91 15.27
CA PRO A 86 -11.17 -8.91 15.78
C PRO A 86 -12.38 -9.58 16.46
N THR A 87 -12.81 -9.03 17.60
CA THR A 87 -13.92 -9.59 18.41
C THR A 87 -15.25 -9.57 17.68
N THR A 88 -15.45 -8.61 16.77
CA THR A 88 -16.60 -8.58 15.86
C THR A 88 -16.15 -8.49 14.41
N PRO A 89 -16.82 -9.21 13.49
CA PRO A 89 -16.47 -9.18 12.07
C PRO A 89 -16.89 -7.87 11.39
N ASP A 90 -17.82 -7.12 11.97
CA ASP A 90 -18.43 -5.92 11.37
C ASP A 90 -17.41 -4.87 10.94
N THR A 91 -16.40 -4.62 11.79
CA THR A 91 -15.35 -3.65 11.49
C THR A 91 -14.51 -4.07 10.29
N LEU A 92 -14.21 -5.37 10.18
CA LEU A 92 -13.42 -5.90 9.08
C LEU A 92 -14.24 -5.92 7.78
N ILE A 93 -15.52 -6.33 7.85
CA ILE A 93 -16.45 -6.28 6.71
C ILE A 93 -16.59 -4.85 6.20
N HIS A 94 -16.81 -3.88 7.10
CA HIS A 94 -16.92 -2.48 6.72
C HIS A 94 -15.62 -1.98 6.07
N PHE A 95 -14.46 -2.34 6.63
CA PHE A 95 -13.17 -1.98 6.05
C PHE A 95 -12.97 -2.55 4.65
N VAL A 96 -13.27 -3.83 4.42
CA VAL A 96 -13.20 -4.45 3.08
C VAL A 96 -14.12 -3.74 2.09
N LYS A 97 -15.37 -3.41 2.48
CA LYS A 97 -16.29 -2.65 1.62
C LYS A 97 -15.73 -1.27 1.27
N THR A 98 -15.15 -0.57 2.24
CA THR A 98 -14.56 0.76 2.04
C THR A 98 -13.37 0.70 1.10
N VAL A 99 -12.46 -0.28 1.27
CA VAL A 99 -11.32 -0.48 0.36
C VAL A 99 -11.81 -0.79 -1.05
N ARG A 100 -12.72 -1.76 -1.23
CA ARG A 100 -13.25 -2.13 -2.55
C ARG A 100 -13.90 -0.94 -3.27
N LYS A 101 -14.66 -0.10 -2.56
CA LYS A 101 -15.28 1.11 -3.14
C LYS A 101 -14.27 2.17 -3.56
N ALA A 102 -13.10 2.22 -2.91
CA ALA A 102 -12.07 3.21 -3.20
C ALA A 102 -11.06 2.78 -4.27
N VAL A 103 -11.05 1.50 -4.66
CA VAL A 103 -10.20 0.98 -5.74
C VAL A 103 -10.73 1.50 -7.09
N PRO A 104 -9.93 2.27 -7.86
CA PRO A 104 -10.35 2.74 -9.17
C PRO A 104 -10.53 1.57 -10.16
N LYS A 105 -11.49 1.68 -11.09
CA LYS A 105 -11.77 0.62 -12.09
C LYS A 105 -10.59 0.34 -13.01
N GLU A 106 -9.74 1.34 -13.23
CA GLU A 106 -8.51 1.24 -14.00
C GLU A 106 -7.36 0.54 -13.26
N SER A 107 -7.51 0.27 -11.95
CA SER A 107 -6.48 -0.39 -11.15
C SER A 107 -6.57 -1.91 -11.33
N SER A 108 -5.52 -2.50 -11.89
CA SER A 108 -5.45 -3.96 -12.11
C SER A 108 -5.00 -4.76 -10.89
N HIS A 109 -4.42 -4.10 -9.88
CA HIS A 109 -3.83 -4.78 -8.72
C HIS A 109 -4.08 -3.99 -7.43
N VAL A 110 -4.17 -4.70 -6.30
CA VAL A 110 -4.22 -4.14 -4.94
C VAL A 110 -3.12 -4.80 -4.13
N VAL A 111 -2.28 -3.99 -3.47
CA VAL A 111 -1.25 -4.50 -2.55
C VAL A 111 -1.86 -4.62 -1.16
N VAL A 112 -1.83 -5.83 -0.59
CA VAL A 112 -2.27 -6.11 0.78
C VAL A 112 -1.09 -6.70 1.54
N HIS A 113 -0.79 -6.16 2.72
CA HIS A 113 0.29 -6.69 3.56
C HIS A 113 -0.08 -6.65 5.05
N CYS A 114 0.69 -7.37 5.86
CA CYS A 114 0.71 -7.24 7.31
C CYS A 114 2.19 -7.25 7.75
N SER A 115 2.61 -8.22 8.57
CA SER A 115 4.02 -8.52 8.85
C SER A 115 4.56 -9.57 7.86
N ALA A 116 4.16 -10.84 7.98
CA ALA A 116 4.59 -11.92 7.07
C ALA A 116 3.80 -11.99 5.74
N GLY A 117 2.69 -11.25 5.65
CA GLY A 117 1.84 -11.22 4.45
C GLY A 117 1.09 -12.53 4.17
N VAL A 118 0.68 -13.27 5.22
CA VAL A 118 -0.04 -14.56 5.07
C VAL A 118 -1.28 -14.69 5.96
N GLY A 119 -1.20 -14.30 7.23
CA GLY A 119 -2.30 -14.38 8.21
C GLY A 119 -3.40 -13.34 7.95
N ARG A 120 -3.30 -12.15 8.58
CA ARG A 120 -4.26 -11.03 8.41
C ARG A 120 -4.47 -10.66 6.93
N THR A 121 -3.38 -10.70 6.14
CA THR A 121 -3.43 -10.51 4.68
C THR A 121 -4.29 -11.54 3.99
N GLY A 122 -4.14 -12.83 4.33
CA GLY A 122 -4.97 -13.89 3.79
C GLY A 122 -6.42 -13.77 4.21
N THR A 123 -6.69 -13.43 5.47
CA THR A 123 -8.08 -13.22 5.93
C THR A 123 -8.74 -12.04 5.21
N PHE A 124 -8.05 -10.92 5.00
CA PHE A 124 -8.57 -9.80 4.23
C PHE A 124 -8.89 -10.18 2.78
N ILE A 125 -7.95 -10.85 2.09
CA ILE A 125 -8.14 -11.27 0.68
C ILE A 125 -9.26 -12.31 0.58
N GLY A 126 -9.28 -13.30 1.48
CA GLY A 126 -10.30 -14.33 1.52
C GLY A 126 -11.69 -13.74 1.72
N LEU A 127 -11.86 -12.83 2.69
CA LEU A 127 -13.12 -12.13 2.92
C LEU A 127 -13.53 -11.30 1.70
N SER A 128 -12.59 -10.58 1.06
CA SER A 128 -12.87 -9.82 -0.15
C SER A 128 -13.38 -10.71 -1.29
N ASN A 129 -12.78 -11.89 -1.49
CA ASN A 129 -13.20 -12.85 -2.52
C ASN A 129 -14.58 -13.44 -2.21
N LEU A 130 -14.80 -13.88 -0.96
CA LEU A 130 -16.08 -14.48 -0.54
C LEU A 130 -17.23 -13.48 -0.64
N MET A 131 -16.99 -12.20 -0.35
CA MET A 131 -18.01 -11.15 -0.51
C MET A 131 -18.39 -10.90 -1.98
N GLU A 132 -17.44 -11.07 -2.90
CA GLU A 132 -17.67 -10.99 -4.34
C GLU A 132 -18.43 -12.22 -4.84
N GLU A 133 -18.00 -13.42 -4.44
CA GLU A 133 -18.68 -14.69 -4.74
C GLU A 133 -20.14 -14.67 -4.25
N MET A 134 -20.37 -14.20 -3.02
CA MET A 134 -21.71 -14.05 -2.46
C MET A 134 -22.58 -13.10 -3.29
N SER A 135 -21.99 -12.02 -3.83
CA SER A 135 -22.71 -11.03 -4.64
C SER A 135 -23.06 -11.57 -6.02
N ASP A 136 -22.20 -12.41 -6.59
CA ASP A 136 -22.35 -12.92 -7.96
C ASP A 136 -23.19 -14.21 -8.03
N GLN A 137 -23.05 -15.10 -7.04
CA GLN A 137 -23.58 -16.47 -7.08
C GLN A 137 -24.57 -16.77 -5.96
N ASN A 138 -24.72 -15.88 -4.98
CA ASN A 138 -25.51 -16.12 -3.76
C ASN A 138 -25.08 -17.40 -3.00
N SER A 139 -23.80 -17.77 -3.14
CA SER A 139 -23.12 -18.89 -2.47
C SER A 139 -21.72 -18.47 -2.05
N ILE A 140 -21.13 -19.21 -1.11
CA ILE A 140 -19.73 -19.01 -0.69
C ILE A 140 -19.05 -20.37 -0.48
N ASP A 141 -17.80 -20.49 -0.91
CA ASP A 141 -16.94 -21.63 -0.57
C ASP A 141 -15.63 -21.18 0.09
N VAL A 142 -15.64 -21.17 1.43
CA VAL A 142 -14.49 -20.77 2.24
C VAL A 142 -13.31 -21.71 2.05
N PHE A 143 -13.56 -23.02 2.00
CA PHE A 143 -12.50 -24.02 1.89
C PHE A 143 -11.79 -23.90 0.54
N HIS A 144 -12.57 -23.86 -0.55
CA HIS A 144 -12.03 -23.73 -1.89
C HIS A 144 -11.31 -22.39 -2.08
N THR A 145 -11.85 -21.30 -1.53
CA THR A 145 -11.20 -19.98 -1.56
C THR A 145 -9.83 -20.03 -0.89
N VAL A 146 -9.73 -20.55 0.33
CA VAL A 146 -8.44 -20.65 1.05
C VAL A 146 -7.48 -21.63 0.35
N TYR A 147 -8.00 -22.76 -0.14
CA TYR A 147 -7.22 -23.73 -0.92
C TYR A 147 -6.59 -23.06 -2.14
N ARG A 148 -7.36 -22.34 -2.95
CA ARG A 148 -6.85 -21.60 -4.13
C ARG A 148 -5.81 -20.57 -3.75
N MET A 149 -6.02 -19.83 -2.66
CA MET A 149 -5.03 -18.85 -2.20
C MET A 149 -3.70 -19.51 -1.81
N ARG A 150 -3.76 -20.69 -1.17
CA ARG A 150 -2.57 -21.47 -0.79
C ARG A 150 -1.80 -22.06 -1.98
N LEU A 151 -2.45 -22.26 -3.13
CA LEU A 151 -1.76 -22.63 -4.37
C LEU A 151 -0.83 -21.51 -4.90
N HIS A 152 -1.14 -20.25 -4.61
CA HIS A 152 -0.36 -19.10 -5.08
C HIS A 152 0.63 -18.56 -4.05
N ARG A 153 0.31 -18.66 -2.75
CA ARG A 153 1.21 -18.25 -1.66
C ARG A 153 1.03 -19.19 -0.47
N VAL A 154 2.13 -19.76 0.00
CA VAL A 154 2.10 -20.71 1.13
C VAL A 154 1.51 -20.06 2.38
N ASN A 155 0.78 -20.85 3.18
CA ASN A 155 0.23 -20.46 4.49
C ASN A 155 -0.78 -19.30 4.51
N MET A 156 -1.39 -18.96 3.37
CA MET A 156 -2.50 -17.98 3.36
C MET A 156 -3.62 -18.43 4.29
N VAL A 157 -4.06 -17.52 5.18
CA VAL A 157 -4.91 -17.80 6.35
C VAL A 157 -4.23 -18.81 7.27
N GLN A 158 -3.41 -18.32 8.19
CA GLN A 158 -2.43 -19.14 8.91
C GLN A 158 -3.00 -19.91 10.11
N THR A 159 -4.05 -19.42 10.74
CA THR A 159 -4.54 -19.90 12.04
C THR A 159 -6.03 -20.20 11.98
N GLU A 160 -6.47 -21.24 12.69
CA GLU A 160 -7.89 -21.64 12.74
C GLU A 160 -8.71 -20.79 13.73
N VAL A 161 -8.04 -20.18 14.72
CA VAL A 161 -8.56 -19.33 15.83
C VAL A 161 -9.83 -19.85 16.51
#